data_AF-A0A8T3STC3-F1
#
_entry.id   AF-A0A8T3STC3-F1
#
_cell.length_a   1.000
_cell.length_b   1.000
_cell.length_c   1.000
_cell.angle_alpha   90.00
_cell.angle_beta   90.00
_cell.angle_gamma   90.00
#
_symmetry.space_group_name_H-M   'P 1'
#
loop_
_entity.id
_entity.type
_entity.pdbx_description
1 polymer ?
#
loop_
_entity_poly.entity_id
_entity_poly.type
_entity_poly.pdbx_seq_one_letter_code
_entity_poly.pdbx_strand_id
1 'polypeptide(L)'
;MILPVARATDRLFIPNFCTARPVFVLVLMGELLAIVLTLSTATDVNASFDDLALKSLFIQWVTLCCAAVLCASRRLYSRLSEARVATVAYVSMLAIAWVLSELAWWTLDYLSNPMPLGAASRGGFLARNLAIAAIVMAIALRYMYVHHHWEQRIESEAEARLQALQARIRPHFFFNCMNTIASLTRSHPMLAEEAVEDLADLFRASLLPARHRVTLGGELELCRQYLRIEALRLQDRLAID
;
A
#
# COMPACT_ATOMS: atom_id res chain seq x y z
N MET A 1 8.78 21.24 -8.33
CA MET A 1 8.76 19.77 -8.21
C MET A 1 7.34 19.38 -7.83
N ILE A 2 6.54 19.03 -8.84
CA ILE A 2 5.10 18.82 -8.72
C ILE A 2 4.90 17.40 -8.18
N LEU A 3 4.44 17.27 -6.94
CA LEU A 3 3.96 16.01 -6.38
C LEU A 3 2.87 15.47 -7.32
N PRO A 4 2.94 14.21 -7.80
CA PRO A 4 1.88 13.64 -8.58
C PRO A 4 0.64 13.55 -7.68
N VAL A 5 -0.42 14.25 -8.06
CA VAL A 5 -1.75 14.10 -7.47
C VAL A 5 -2.14 12.64 -7.62
N ALA A 6 -2.11 11.88 -6.53
CA ALA A 6 -2.63 10.52 -6.47
C ALA A 6 -4.06 10.56 -7.03
N ARG A 7 -4.28 9.91 -8.17
CA ARG A 7 -5.60 9.89 -8.80
C ARG A 7 -6.55 9.19 -7.84
N ALA A 8 -7.80 9.65 -7.74
CA ALA A 8 -8.84 9.03 -6.91
C ALA A 8 -9.02 7.51 -7.15
N THR A 9 -8.47 6.96 -8.24
CA THR A 9 -8.34 5.53 -8.54
C THR A 9 -7.36 4.74 -7.66
N ASP A 10 -6.45 5.40 -6.92
CA ASP A 10 -5.48 4.74 -6.03
C ASP A 10 -6.05 4.43 -4.64
N ARG A 11 -7.24 4.94 -4.32
CA ARG A 11 -7.95 4.62 -3.07
C ARG A 11 -8.90 3.43 -3.18
N LEU A 12 -8.94 2.74 -4.32
CA LEU A 12 -9.74 1.53 -4.44
C LEU A 12 -9.03 0.38 -3.73
N PHE A 13 -9.71 -0.21 -2.76
CA PHE A 13 -9.31 -1.42 -2.02
C PHE A 13 -8.87 -2.60 -2.91
N ILE A 14 -9.32 -2.65 -4.17
CA ILE A 14 -8.95 -3.67 -5.15
C ILE A 14 -7.78 -3.15 -6.02
N PRO A 15 -6.60 -3.79 -6.01
CA PRO A 15 -5.53 -3.44 -6.92
C PRO A 15 -5.93 -3.68 -8.37
N ASN A 16 -5.21 -3.00 -9.26
CA ASN A 16 -5.55 -3.00 -10.66
C ASN A 16 -5.20 -4.34 -11.31
N PHE A 17 -6.12 -5.32 -11.27
CA PHE A 17 -6.00 -6.60 -11.99
C PHE A 17 -5.93 -6.43 -13.52
N CYS A 18 -6.13 -5.22 -14.05
CA CYS A 18 -5.85 -4.90 -15.44
C CYS A 18 -4.35 -4.65 -15.72
N THR A 19 -3.49 -4.67 -14.70
CA THR A 19 -2.04 -4.53 -14.85
C THR A 19 -1.36 -5.90 -14.90
N ALA A 20 -0.27 -6.00 -15.65
CA ALA A 20 0.41 -7.28 -15.89
C ALA A 20 0.96 -7.93 -14.61
N ARG A 21 1.40 -7.13 -13.62
CA ARG A 21 2.07 -7.63 -12.41
C ARG A 21 1.17 -8.51 -11.51
N PRO A 22 -0.03 -8.09 -11.07
CA PRO A 22 -0.91 -8.94 -10.27
C PRO A 22 -1.43 -10.16 -11.05
N VAL A 23 -1.70 -10.02 -12.36
CA VAL A 23 -2.09 -11.17 -13.20
C VAL A 23 -0.97 -12.21 -13.27
N PHE A 24 0.28 -11.76 -13.46
CA PHE A 24 1.44 -12.65 -13.47
C PHE A 24 1.60 -13.41 -12.15
N VAL A 25 1.42 -12.75 -11.00
CA VAL A 25 1.45 -13.42 -9.68
C VAL A 25 0.34 -14.45 -9.55
N LEU A 26 -0.88 -14.15 -10.02
CA LEU A 26 -2.00 -15.11 -10.01
C LEU A 26 -1.72 -16.33 -10.89
N VAL A 27 -1.14 -16.13 -12.08
CA VAL A 27 -0.74 -17.23 -12.98
C VAL A 27 0.32 -18.10 -12.31
N LEU A 28 1.33 -17.53 -11.67
CA LEU A 28 2.35 -18.29 -10.94
C LEU A 28 1.75 -19.08 -9.77
N MET A 29 0.83 -18.49 -9.01
CA MET A 29 0.12 -19.19 -7.93
C MET A 29 -0.75 -20.34 -8.47
N GLY A 30 -1.42 -20.12 -9.60
CA GLY A 30 -2.21 -21.16 -10.28
C GLY A 30 -1.35 -22.32 -10.78
N GLU A 31 -0.19 -22.03 -11.35
CA GLU A 31 0.75 -23.07 -11.80
C GLU A 31 1.31 -23.87 -10.63
N LEU A 32 1.70 -23.20 -9.54
CA LEU A 32 2.17 -23.87 -8.34
C LEU A 32 1.08 -24.79 -7.74
N LEU A 33 -0.19 -24.35 -7.76
CA LEU A 33 -1.32 -25.17 -7.34
C LEU A 33 -1.51 -26.39 -8.27
N ALA A 34 -1.38 -26.23 -9.59
CA ALA A 34 -1.46 -27.33 -10.54
C ALA A 34 -0.39 -28.39 -10.26
N ILE A 35 0.86 -27.96 -10.07
CA ILE A 35 1.99 -28.84 -9.73
C ILE A 35 1.72 -29.62 -8.43
N VAL A 36 1.25 -28.92 -7.38
CA VAL A 36 0.93 -29.57 -6.08
C VAL A 36 -0.16 -30.62 -6.25
N LEU A 37 -1.22 -30.31 -7.01
CA LEU A 37 -2.32 -31.25 -7.25
C LEU A 37 -1.93 -32.44 -8.14
N THR A 38 -1.01 -32.27 -9.08
CA THR A 38 -0.49 -33.38 -9.89
C THR A 38 0.42 -34.28 -9.05
N LEU A 39 1.34 -33.70 -8.29
CA LEU A 39 2.24 -34.47 -7.40
C LEU A 39 1.46 -35.27 -6.34
N SER A 40 0.30 -34.78 -5.92
CA SER A 40 -0.59 -35.48 -4.99
C SER A 40 -1.21 -36.75 -5.59
N THR A 41 -1.30 -36.88 -6.91
CA THR A 41 -1.96 -38.01 -7.60
C THR A 41 -1.02 -38.80 -8.51
N ALA A 42 0.25 -38.39 -8.60
CA ALA A 42 1.24 -38.96 -9.49
C ALA A 42 1.61 -40.39 -9.09
N THR A 43 1.24 -41.36 -9.92
CA THR A 43 1.67 -42.77 -9.81
C THR A 43 2.74 -43.14 -10.85
N ASP A 44 2.70 -42.51 -12.03
CA ASP A 44 3.62 -42.73 -13.15
C ASP A 44 4.08 -41.40 -13.76
N VAL A 45 5.36 -41.33 -14.16
CA VAL A 45 5.98 -40.07 -14.64
C VAL A 45 5.35 -39.56 -15.94
N ASN A 46 5.05 -40.44 -16.90
CA ASN A 46 4.48 -40.03 -18.19
C ASN A 46 3.00 -39.60 -18.05
N ALA A 47 2.20 -40.35 -17.28
CA ALA A 47 0.81 -39.99 -17.00
C ALA A 47 0.70 -38.68 -16.18
N SER A 48 1.74 -38.33 -15.41
CA SER A 48 1.79 -37.10 -14.64
C SER A 48 1.92 -35.85 -15.50
N PHE A 49 2.56 -35.92 -16.68
CA PHE A 49 2.70 -34.76 -17.56
C PHE A 49 1.39 -34.38 -18.25
N ASP A 50 0.62 -35.36 -18.72
CA ASP A 50 -0.69 -35.12 -19.33
C ASP A 50 -1.70 -34.58 -18.30
N ASP A 51 -1.69 -35.13 -17.09
CA ASP A 51 -2.51 -34.67 -15.97
C ASP A 51 -2.12 -33.25 -15.52
N LEU A 52 -0.81 -32.94 -15.48
CA LEU A 52 -0.32 -31.57 -15.22
C LEU A 52 -0.79 -30.59 -16.28
N ALA A 53 -0.65 -30.93 -17.57
CA ALA A 53 -1.03 -30.05 -18.66
C ALA A 53 -2.53 -29.69 -18.62
N LEU A 54 -3.39 -30.69 -18.38
CA LEU A 54 -4.83 -30.48 -18.25
C LEU A 54 -5.21 -29.68 -16.99
N LYS A 55 -4.61 -30.01 -15.83
CA LYS A 55 -4.85 -29.27 -14.58
C LYS A 55 -4.38 -27.82 -14.68
N SER A 56 -3.19 -27.59 -15.22
CA SER A 56 -2.63 -26.25 -15.46
C SER A 56 -3.51 -25.45 -16.39
N LEU A 57 -3.89 -26.00 -17.56
CA LEU A 57 -4.78 -25.35 -18.51
C LEU A 57 -6.10 -24.93 -17.85
N PHE A 58 -6.74 -25.83 -17.10
CA PHE A 58 -8.01 -25.55 -16.43
C PHE A 58 -7.87 -24.46 -15.36
N ILE A 59 -6.87 -24.58 -14.47
CA ILE A 59 -6.63 -23.62 -13.39
C ILE A 59 -6.29 -22.23 -13.95
N GLN A 60 -5.44 -22.16 -14.97
CA GLN A 60 -5.07 -20.90 -15.61
C GLN A 60 -6.27 -20.27 -16.31
N TRP A 61 -7.09 -21.05 -17.00
CA TRP A 61 -8.30 -20.55 -17.66
C TRP A 61 -9.27 -19.92 -16.65
N VAL A 62 -9.57 -20.63 -15.56
CA VAL A 62 -10.43 -20.11 -14.47
C VAL A 62 -9.85 -18.84 -13.87
N THR A 63 -8.54 -18.83 -13.60
CA THR A 63 -7.83 -17.70 -13.01
C THR A 63 -7.90 -16.45 -13.89
N LEU A 64 -7.64 -16.61 -15.19
CA LEU A 64 -7.66 -15.51 -16.16
C LEU A 64 -9.08 -14.98 -16.40
N CYS A 65 -10.10 -15.85 -16.45
CA CYS A 65 -11.49 -15.43 -16.53
C CYS A 65 -11.91 -14.60 -15.30
N CYS A 66 -11.57 -15.06 -14.10
CA CYS A 66 -11.80 -14.30 -12.87
C CYS A 66 -11.11 -12.92 -12.92
N ALA A 67 -9.83 -12.87 -13.29
CA ALA A 67 -9.09 -11.61 -13.40
C ALA A 67 -9.71 -10.65 -14.44
N ALA A 68 -10.13 -11.17 -15.60
CA ALA A 68 -10.77 -10.39 -16.65
C ALA A 68 -12.11 -9.80 -16.20
N VAL A 69 -12.96 -10.60 -15.53
CA VAL A 69 -14.25 -10.12 -15.02
C VAL A 69 -14.05 -9.08 -13.93
N LEU A 70 -13.11 -9.25 -13.01
CA LEU A 70 -12.78 -8.23 -12.01
C LEU A 70 -12.30 -6.93 -12.64
N CYS A 71 -11.46 -7.03 -13.67
CA CYS A 71 -10.99 -5.87 -14.43
C CYS A 71 -12.17 -5.14 -15.11
N ALA A 72 -13.08 -5.88 -15.76
CA ALA A 72 -14.25 -5.32 -16.44
C ALA A 72 -15.27 -4.70 -15.47
N SER A 73 -15.50 -5.37 -14.32
CA SER A 73 -16.46 -4.94 -13.28
C SER A 73 -15.92 -3.83 -12.37
N ARG A 74 -14.65 -3.43 -12.54
CA ARG A 74 -14.01 -2.35 -11.74
C ARG A 74 -14.81 -1.05 -11.72
N ARG A 75 -15.40 -0.65 -12.85
CA ARG A 75 -16.23 0.58 -12.94
C ARG A 75 -17.50 0.50 -12.09
N LEU A 76 -18.01 -0.71 -11.85
CA LEU A 76 -19.17 -0.93 -11.00
C LEU A 76 -18.76 -0.92 -9.52
N TYR A 77 -17.59 -1.49 -9.20
CA TYR A 77 -17.06 -1.52 -7.84
C TYR A 77 -16.70 -0.16 -7.27
N SER A 78 -16.36 0.84 -8.11
CA SER A 78 -16.06 2.18 -7.61
C SER A 78 -17.25 2.93 -7.01
N ARG A 79 -18.48 2.42 -7.20
CA ARG A 79 -19.71 3.02 -6.65
C ARG A 79 -20.17 2.40 -5.32
N LEU A 80 -19.47 1.36 -4.86
CA LEU A 80 -19.86 0.56 -3.69
C LEU A 80 -18.91 0.82 -2.51
N SER A 81 -19.41 0.60 -1.29
CA SER A 81 -18.58 0.65 -0.07
C SER A 81 -17.56 -0.50 -0.02
N GLU A 82 -16.40 -0.31 0.62
CA GLU A 82 -15.30 -1.29 0.69
C GLU A 82 -15.73 -2.72 1.04
N ALA A 83 -16.57 -2.90 2.07
CA ALA A 83 -17.08 -4.22 2.48
C ALA A 83 -18.03 -4.87 1.43
N ARG A 84 -18.82 -4.04 0.72
CA ARG A 84 -19.70 -4.50 -0.37
C ARG A 84 -18.89 -4.89 -1.61
N VAL A 85 -17.80 -4.18 -1.88
CA VAL A 85 -16.89 -4.50 -2.97
C VAL A 85 -16.24 -5.88 -2.76
N ALA A 86 -15.73 -6.15 -1.56
CA ALA A 86 -15.11 -7.44 -1.24
C ALA A 86 -16.09 -8.62 -1.36
N THR A 87 -17.31 -8.46 -0.86
CA THR A 87 -18.35 -9.50 -0.92
C THR A 87 -18.83 -9.76 -2.35
N VAL A 88 -19.12 -8.71 -3.13
CA VAL A 88 -19.55 -8.87 -4.52
C VAL A 88 -18.43 -9.48 -5.37
N ALA A 89 -17.18 -9.05 -5.18
CA ALA A 89 -16.03 -9.65 -5.86
C ALA A 89 -15.96 -11.16 -5.55
N TYR A 90 -15.96 -11.54 -4.26
CA TYR A 90 -15.89 -12.94 -3.83
C TYR A 90 -17.01 -13.79 -4.45
N VAL A 91 -18.25 -13.34 -4.39
CA VAL A 91 -19.40 -14.05 -4.97
C VAL A 91 -19.29 -14.16 -6.48
N SER A 92 -18.89 -13.08 -7.17
CA SER A 92 -18.73 -13.10 -8.63
C SER A 92 -17.66 -14.11 -9.08
N MET A 93 -16.55 -14.20 -8.35
CA MET A 93 -15.48 -15.15 -8.66
C MET A 93 -15.90 -16.60 -8.40
N LEU A 94 -16.64 -16.87 -7.31
CA LEU A 94 -17.21 -18.20 -7.04
C LEU A 94 -18.22 -18.61 -8.12
N ALA A 95 -19.06 -17.68 -8.58
CA ALA A 95 -20.00 -17.94 -9.67
C ALA A 95 -19.27 -18.30 -10.97
N ILE A 96 -18.18 -17.59 -11.30
CA ILE A 96 -17.35 -17.90 -12.48
C ILE A 96 -16.71 -19.29 -12.34
N ALA A 97 -16.13 -19.60 -11.19
CA ALA A 97 -15.52 -20.91 -10.94
C ALA A 97 -16.54 -22.05 -11.07
N TRP A 98 -17.77 -21.83 -10.59
CA TRP A 98 -18.87 -22.78 -10.74
C TRP A 98 -19.24 -22.99 -12.22
N VAL A 99 -19.50 -21.91 -12.96
CA VAL A 99 -19.85 -21.98 -14.39
C VAL A 99 -18.77 -22.68 -15.21
N LEU A 100 -17.49 -22.31 -15.00
CA LEU A 100 -16.37 -22.93 -15.72
C LEU A 100 -16.17 -24.40 -15.35
N SER A 101 -16.41 -24.78 -14.09
CA SER A 101 -16.34 -26.19 -13.67
C SER A 101 -17.44 -27.03 -14.31
N GLU A 102 -18.67 -26.50 -14.41
CA GLU A 102 -19.78 -27.17 -15.10
C GLU A 102 -19.52 -27.30 -16.60
N LEU A 103 -19.04 -26.23 -17.24
CA LEU A 103 -18.66 -26.26 -18.66
C LEU A 103 -17.56 -27.28 -18.93
N ALA A 104 -16.53 -27.33 -18.08
CA ALA A 104 -15.46 -28.30 -18.21
C ALA A 104 -15.96 -29.75 -18.03
N TRP A 105 -16.90 -29.98 -17.10
CA TRP A 105 -17.51 -31.28 -16.95
C TRP A 105 -18.26 -31.70 -18.21
N TRP A 106 -19.11 -30.81 -18.75
CA TRP A 106 -19.88 -31.08 -19.95
C TRP A 106 -19.00 -31.33 -21.19
N THR A 107 -17.92 -30.57 -21.36
CA THR A 107 -17.01 -30.75 -22.50
C THR A 107 -16.19 -32.04 -22.38
N LEU A 108 -15.69 -32.39 -21.20
CA LEU A 108 -14.92 -33.61 -21.00
C LEU A 108 -15.77 -34.88 -21.16
N ASP A 109 -17.02 -34.84 -20.71
CA ASP A 109 -18.00 -35.93 -20.91
C ASP A 109 -18.33 -36.11 -22.40
N TYR A 110 -18.38 -35.01 -23.15
CA TYR A 110 -18.64 -35.04 -24.60
C TYR A 110 -17.43 -35.49 -25.44
N LEU A 111 -16.21 -35.14 -25.05
CA LEU A 111 -14.98 -35.39 -25.84
C LEU A 111 -14.25 -36.71 -25.49
N SER A 112 -14.28 -37.17 -24.24
CA SER A 112 -13.43 -38.27 -23.78
C SER A 112 -14.19 -39.28 -22.93
N ASN A 113 -14.47 -40.45 -23.51
CA ASN A 113 -14.67 -41.69 -22.75
C ASN A 113 -13.29 -42.36 -22.61
N PRO A 114 -12.56 -42.33 -21.46
CA PRO A 114 -12.96 -41.96 -20.10
C PRO A 114 -12.32 -40.66 -19.55
N MET A 115 -12.88 -40.21 -18.42
CA MET A 115 -12.59 -38.97 -17.68
C MET A 115 -11.19 -38.94 -17.04
N PRO A 116 -10.33 -37.92 -17.28
CA PRO A 116 -8.98 -37.89 -16.71
C PRO A 116 -8.86 -37.25 -15.30
N LEU A 117 -9.89 -36.56 -14.78
CA LEU A 117 -9.75 -35.68 -13.60
C LEU A 117 -10.04 -36.35 -12.23
N GLY A 118 -9.93 -37.68 -12.16
CA GLY A 118 -9.97 -38.43 -10.90
C GLY A 118 -11.24 -38.24 -10.06
N ALA A 119 -12.37 -37.85 -10.68
CA ALA A 119 -13.63 -37.61 -9.97
C ALA A 119 -14.64 -38.72 -10.29
N ALA A 120 -15.09 -39.42 -9.26
CA ALA A 120 -16.09 -40.49 -9.40
C ALA A 120 -17.52 -39.98 -9.67
N SER A 121 -17.81 -38.68 -9.45
CA SER A 121 -19.13 -38.09 -9.67
C SER A 121 -19.06 -36.59 -9.96
N ARG A 122 -20.08 -36.08 -10.68
CA ARG A 122 -20.27 -34.63 -10.97
C ARG A 122 -20.21 -33.79 -9.69
N GLY A 123 -20.92 -34.24 -8.65
CA GLY A 123 -20.96 -33.54 -7.37
C GLY A 123 -19.59 -33.46 -6.68
N GLY A 124 -18.81 -34.54 -6.72
CA GLY A 124 -17.46 -34.57 -6.16
C GLY A 124 -16.49 -33.62 -6.87
N PHE A 125 -16.55 -33.56 -8.20
CA PHE A 125 -15.73 -32.63 -8.99
C PHE A 125 -16.07 -31.17 -8.69
N LEU A 126 -17.37 -30.83 -8.71
CA LEU A 126 -17.83 -29.48 -8.42
C LEU A 126 -17.47 -29.05 -6.99
N ALA A 127 -17.74 -29.89 -5.99
CA ALA A 127 -17.48 -29.57 -4.59
C ALA A 127 -15.98 -29.32 -4.34
N ARG A 128 -15.11 -30.15 -4.91
CA ARG A 128 -13.65 -29.97 -4.80
C ARG A 128 -13.18 -28.67 -5.43
N ASN A 129 -13.63 -28.36 -6.65
CA ASN A 129 -13.21 -27.14 -7.35
C ASN A 129 -13.74 -25.88 -6.67
N LEU A 130 -14.99 -25.89 -6.19
CA LEU A 130 -15.54 -24.78 -5.42
C LEU A 130 -14.80 -24.59 -4.09
N ALA A 131 -14.44 -25.67 -3.39
CA ALA A 131 -13.67 -25.59 -2.15
C ALA A 131 -12.28 -24.98 -2.38
N ILE A 132 -11.56 -25.45 -3.40
CA ILE A 132 -10.25 -24.90 -3.78
C ILE A 132 -10.38 -23.42 -4.16
N ALA A 133 -11.34 -23.07 -5.01
CA ALA A 133 -11.57 -21.69 -5.42
C ALA A 133 -11.91 -20.79 -4.22
N ALA A 134 -12.77 -21.24 -3.31
CA ALA A 134 -13.12 -20.52 -2.10
C ALA A 134 -11.90 -20.24 -1.20
N ILE A 135 -11.03 -21.23 -1.00
CA ILE A 135 -9.81 -21.10 -0.18
C ILE A 135 -8.83 -20.13 -0.83
N VAL A 136 -8.49 -20.36 -2.10
CA VAL A 136 -7.53 -19.53 -2.85
C VAL A 136 -8.02 -18.08 -2.89
N MET A 137 -9.32 -17.87 -3.14
CA MET A 137 -9.88 -16.54 -3.22
C MET A 137 -9.95 -15.84 -1.85
N ALA A 138 -10.24 -16.57 -0.78
CA ALA A 138 -10.22 -16.01 0.57
C ALA A 138 -8.81 -15.56 0.98
N ILE A 139 -7.78 -16.36 0.68
CA ILE A 139 -6.37 -16.01 0.93
C ILE A 139 -5.99 -14.78 0.11
N ALA A 140 -6.33 -14.76 -1.19
CA ALA A 140 -6.06 -13.62 -2.07
C ALA A 140 -6.72 -12.34 -1.51
N LEU A 141 -8.01 -12.36 -1.20
CA LEU A 141 -8.72 -11.21 -0.63
C LEU A 141 -8.12 -10.76 0.71
N ARG A 142 -7.72 -11.70 1.57
CA ARG A 142 -7.08 -11.39 2.86
C ARG A 142 -5.74 -10.70 2.65
N TYR A 143 -4.92 -11.20 1.74
CA TYR A 143 -3.64 -10.60 1.39
C TYR A 143 -3.82 -9.18 0.86
N MET A 144 -4.81 -8.97 -0.03
CA MET A 144 -5.16 -7.65 -0.57
C MET A 144 -5.65 -6.70 0.54
N TYR A 145 -6.52 -7.17 1.43
CA TYR A 145 -7.01 -6.39 2.58
C TYR A 145 -5.86 -5.90 3.46
N VAL A 146 -4.95 -6.81 3.79
CA VAL A 146 -3.78 -6.49 4.60
C VAL A 146 -2.92 -5.48 3.86
N HIS A 147 -2.57 -5.73 2.60
CA HIS A 147 -1.69 -4.86 1.83
C HIS A 147 -2.22 -3.42 1.73
N HIS A 148 -3.52 -3.24 1.45
CA HIS A 148 -4.14 -1.93 1.38
C HIS A 148 -4.05 -1.16 2.71
N HIS A 149 -4.35 -1.83 3.83
CA HIS A 149 -4.24 -1.20 5.15
C HIS A 149 -2.79 -0.89 5.55
N TRP A 150 -1.81 -1.65 5.08
CA TRP A 150 -0.40 -1.38 5.33
C TRP A 150 0.04 -0.07 4.67
N GLU A 151 -0.33 0.16 3.41
CA GLU A 151 0.01 1.40 2.70
C GLU A 151 -0.59 2.64 3.39
N GLN A 152 -1.88 2.58 3.75
CA GLN A 152 -2.54 3.67 4.47
C GLN A 152 -1.87 4.00 5.81
N ARG A 153 -1.44 2.97 6.55
CA ARG A 153 -0.74 3.16 7.83
C ARG A 153 0.60 3.87 7.62
N ILE A 154 1.37 3.44 6.63
CA ILE A 154 2.66 4.05 6.31
C ILE A 154 2.50 5.52 5.94
N GLU A 155 1.49 5.86 5.13
CA GLU A 155 1.19 7.25 4.75
C GLU A 155 0.83 8.08 5.99
N SER A 156 -0.10 7.60 6.83
CA SER A 156 -0.49 8.31 8.05
C SER A 156 0.66 8.46 9.05
N GLU A 157 1.55 7.47 9.15
CA GLU A 157 2.72 7.54 10.02
C GLU A 157 3.76 8.52 9.47
N ALA A 158 3.96 8.57 8.16
CA ALA A 158 4.82 9.54 7.51
C ALA A 158 4.28 10.98 7.72
N GLU A 159 2.98 11.20 7.55
CA GLU A 159 2.35 12.49 7.84
C GLU A 159 2.49 12.89 9.31
N ALA A 160 2.24 11.98 10.24
CA ALA A 160 2.41 12.23 11.67
C ALA A 160 3.88 12.55 12.03
N ARG A 161 4.85 11.86 11.41
CA ARG A 161 6.28 12.14 11.57
C ARG A 161 6.64 13.51 10.99
N LEU A 162 6.09 13.89 9.83
CA LEU A 162 6.28 15.23 9.26
C LEU A 162 5.69 16.30 10.17
N GLN A 163 4.49 16.09 10.72
CA GLN A 163 3.88 17.00 11.70
C GLN A 163 4.71 17.09 12.98
N ALA A 164 5.26 15.98 13.49
CA ALA A 164 6.14 15.98 14.65
C ALA A 164 7.47 16.72 14.38
N LEU A 165 8.02 16.60 13.17
CA LEU A 165 9.19 17.36 12.73
C LEU A 165 8.89 18.87 12.62
N GLN A 166 7.73 19.22 12.04
CA GLN A 166 7.26 20.60 12.00
C GLN A 166 7.00 21.17 13.40
N ALA A 167 6.44 20.37 14.32
CA ALA A 167 6.21 20.76 15.71
C ALA A 167 7.51 21.00 16.51
N ARG A 168 8.63 20.43 16.06
CA ARG A 168 9.97 20.69 16.64
C ARG A 168 10.46 22.11 16.40
N ILE A 169 9.89 22.82 15.42
CA ILE A 169 10.01 24.27 15.26
C ILE A 169 8.77 24.88 15.91
N ARG A 170 8.90 25.62 17.03
CA ARG A 170 7.76 26.37 17.59
C ARG A 170 7.35 27.43 16.54
N PRO A 171 6.24 27.27 15.79
CA PRO A 171 5.89 28.20 14.72
C PRO A 171 5.62 29.59 15.30
N HIS A 172 5.08 29.62 16.52
CA HIS A 172 4.87 30.83 17.30
C HIS A 172 6.17 31.58 17.63
N PHE A 173 7.26 30.88 17.95
CA PHE A 173 8.55 31.54 18.18
C PHE A 173 9.00 32.24 16.90
N PHE A 174 8.95 31.55 15.76
CA PHE A 174 9.32 32.12 14.46
C PHE A 174 8.51 33.37 14.11
N PHE A 175 7.18 33.31 14.18
CA PHE A 175 6.34 34.47 13.87
C PHE A 175 6.60 35.64 14.82
N ASN A 176 6.85 35.37 16.10
CA ASN A 176 7.20 36.42 17.04
C ASN A 176 8.55 37.07 16.74
N CYS A 177 9.56 36.28 16.39
CA CYS A 177 10.87 36.81 16.01
C CYS A 177 10.76 37.68 14.75
N MET A 178 10.01 37.24 13.74
CA MET A 178 9.76 38.01 12.52
C MET A 178 9.04 39.34 12.81
N ASN A 179 8.06 39.36 13.72
CA ASN A 179 7.37 40.59 14.12
C ASN A 179 8.31 41.57 14.86
N THR A 180 9.16 41.06 15.75
CA THR A 180 10.18 41.88 16.43
C THR A 180 11.20 42.44 15.45
N ILE A 181 11.70 41.61 14.53
CA ILE A 181 12.61 42.07 13.46
C ILE A 181 11.94 43.15 12.61
N ALA A 182 10.67 42.95 12.22
CA ALA A 182 9.94 43.93 11.42
C ALA A 182 9.82 45.28 12.12
N SER A 183 9.62 45.33 13.45
CA SER A 183 9.58 46.59 14.19
C SER A 183 10.96 47.26 14.32
N LEU A 184 12.03 46.46 14.33
CA LEU A 184 13.42 46.93 14.36
C LEU A 184 13.89 47.48 13.01
N THR A 185 13.40 46.99 11.86
CA THR A 185 13.90 47.41 10.52
C THR A 185 13.88 48.92 10.29
N ARG A 186 12.91 49.65 10.87
CA ARG A 186 12.81 51.11 10.75
C ARG A 186 13.48 51.88 11.87
N SER A 187 13.55 51.31 13.07
CA SER A 187 14.03 52.00 14.28
C SER A 187 15.51 51.73 14.55
N HIS A 188 15.95 50.48 14.38
CA HIS A 188 17.31 50.01 14.61
C HIS A 188 17.71 48.99 13.52
N PRO A 189 18.05 49.47 12.30
CA PRO A 189 18.28 48.59 11.15
C PRO A 189 19.43 47.60 11.35
N MET A 190 20.52 48.00 12.03
CA MET A 190 21.63 47.09 12.34
C MET A 190 21.22 45.94 13.27
N LEU A 191 20.42 46.22 14.31
CA LEU A 191 19.91 45.19 15.21
C LEU A 191 18.92 44.25 14.52
N ALA A 192 18.16 44.76 13.54
CA ALA A 192 17.28 43.93 12.72
C ALA A 192 18.08 42.96 11.85
N GLU A 193 19.21 43.40 11.28
CA GLU A 193 20.11 42.57 10.49
C GLU A 193 20.72 41.44 11.34
N GLU A 194 21.30 41.76 12.49
CA GLU A 194 21.85 40.77 13.43
C GLU A 194 20.79 39.76 13.89
N ALA A 195 19.58 40.21 14.19
CA ALA A 195 18.49 39.33 14.61
C ALA A 195 18.00 38.39 13.50
N VAL A 196 18.08 38.80 12.23
CA VAL A 196 17.79 37.94 11.08
C VAL A 196 18.85 36.85 10.92
N GLU A 197 20.13 37.21 11.09
CA GLU A 197 21.25 36.25 11.03
C GLU A 197 21.14 35.21 12.15
N ASP A 198 20.94 35.66 13.40
CA ASP A 198 20.76 34.78 14.55
C ASP A 198 19.55 33.83 14.36
N LEU A 199 18.45 34.33 13.80
CA LEU A 199 17.26 33.52 13.51
C LEU A 199 17.55 32.48 12.42
N ALA A 200 18.29 32.85 11.37
CA ALA A 200 18.66 31.95 10.29
C ALA A 200 19.57 30.81 10.77
N ASP A 201 20.52 31.10 11.66
CA ASP A 201 21.42 30.10 12.23
C ASP A 201 20.70 29.13 13.18
N LEU A 202 19.78 29.63 14.02
CA LEU A 202 18.91 28.79 14.85
C LEU A 202 18.04 27.84 14.01
N PHE A 203 17.49 28.34 12.90
CA PHE A 203 16.70 27.52 11.99
C PHE A 203 17.55 26.46 11.30
N ARG A 204 18.74 26.84 10.81
CA ARG A 204 19.71 25.91 10.22
C ARG A 204 20.08 24.79 11.19
N ALA A 205 20.28 25.11 12.47
CA ALA A 205 20.53 24.13 13.52
C ALA A 205 19.32 23.22 13.81
N SER A 206 18.09 23.77 13.79
CA SER A 206 16.87 22.98 14.04
C SER A 206 16.54 21.95 12.95
N LEU A 207 17.02 22.18 11.72
CA LEU A 207 16.82 21.33 10.55
C LEU A 207 17.88 20.23 10.42
N LEU A 208 18.95 20.26 11.21
CA LEU A 208 19.96 19.21 11.22
C LEU A 208 19.40 17.90 11.80
N PRO A 209 19.73 16.73 11.23
CA PRO A 209 19.25 15.45 11.74
C PRO A 209 19.68 15.23 13.19
N ALA A 210 18.82 14.65 14.03
CA ALA A 210 19.08 14.37 15.45
C ALA A 210 20.32 13.48 15.73
N ARG A 211 20.92 12.89 14.69
CA ARG A 211 22.13 12.06 14.74
C ARG A 211 23.43 12.85 14.54
N HIS A 212 23.35 14.16 14.28
CA HIS A 212 24.54 15.00 14.08
C HIS A 212 25.16 15.34 15.44
N ARG A 213 26.45 14.98 15.64
CA ARG A 213 27.18 15.33 16.87
C ARG A 213 27.69 16.78 16.74
N VAL A 214 27.22 17.67 17.60
CA VAL A 214 27.68 19.06 17.71
C VAL A 214 28.60 19.17 18.92
N THR A 215 29.59 20.07 18.86
CA THR A 215 30.44 20.34 20.03
C THR A 215 29.63 21.10 21.09
N LEU A 216 29.99 20.93 22.37
CA LEU A 216 29.36 21.69 23.46
C LEU A 216 29.45 23.21 23.23
N GLY A 217 30.56 23.69 22.64
CA GLY A 217 30.72 25.09 22.27
C GLY A 217 29.72 25.56 21.21
N GLY A 218 29.39 24.71 20.23
CA GLY A 218 28.37 25.00 19.22
C GLY A 218 26.95 25.06 19.81
N GLU A 219 26.62 24.15 20.75
CA GLU A 219 25.35 24.21 21.48
C GLU A 219 25.24 25.47 22.35
N LEU A 220 26.32 25.85 23.05
CA LEU A 220 26.36 27.07 23.86
C LEU A 220 26.16 28.33 23.02
N GLU A 221 26.73 28.39 21.82
CA GLU A 221 26.55 29.54 20.94
C GLU A 221 25.12 29.62 20.39
N LEU A 222 24.50 28.49 20.04
CA LEU A 222 23.09 28.42 19.68
C LEU A 222 22.18 28.88 20.83
N CYS A 223 22.49 28.50 22.08
CA CYS A 223 21.77 29.00 23.25
C CYS A 223 21.91 30.52 23.40
N ARG A 224 23.10 31.09 23.16
CA ARG A 224 23.30 32.55 23.20
C ARG A 224 22.53 33.26 22.11
N GLN A 225 22.55 32.76 20.88
CA GLN A 225 21.73 33.27 19.77
C GLN A 225 20.24 33.29 20.14
N TYR A 226 19.74 32.20 20.72
CA TYR A 226 18.36 32.12 21.18
C TYR A 226 18.04 33.17 22.25
N LEU A 227 18.93 33.35 23.23
CA LEU A 227 18.77 34.35 24.29
C LEU A 227 18.82 35.78 23.77
N ARG A 228 19.68 36.09 22.77
CA ARG A 228 19.72 37.43 22.13
C ARG A 228 18.38 37.76 21.48
N ILE A 229 17.79 36.83 20.75
CA ILE A 229 16.48 37.02 20.12
C ILE A 229 15.35 37.18 21.15
N GLU A 230 15.37 36.37 22.21
CA GLU A 230 14.40 36.49 23.31
C GLU A 230 14.56 37.82 24.07
N ALA A 231 15.78 38.32 24.24
CA ALA A 231 16.04 39.62 24.86
C ALA A 231 15.43 40.77 24.05
N LEU A 232 15.54 40.73 22.72
CA LEU A 232 14.88 41.71 21.84
C LEU A 232 13.35 41.66 21.96
N ARG A 233 12.78 40.48 22.21
CA ARG A 233 11.33 40.28 22.34
C ARG A 233 10.78 40.68 23.71
N LEU A 234 11.51 40.35 24.77
CA LEU A 234 11.06 40.53 26.16
C LEU A 234 11.53 41.86 26.75
N GLN A 235 12.52 42.52 26.16
CA GLN A 235 13.10 43.78 26.62
C GLN A 235 13.33 43.76 28.14
N ASP A 236 12.71 44.67 28.89
CA ASP A 236 12.85 44.81 30.34
C ASP A 236 12.33 43.60 31.16
N ARG A 237 11.68 42.63 30.51
CA ARG A 237 11.13 41.43 31.17
C ARG A 237 12.09 40.25 31.20
N LEU A 238 13.26 40.36 30.57
CA LEU A 238 14.28 39.31 30.59
C LEU A 238 15.50 39.78 31.39
N ALA A 239 15.64 39.26 32.61
CA ALA A 239 16.87 39.37 33.40
C ALA A 239 17.65 38.06 33.24
N ILE A 240 18.91 38.16 32.82
CA ILE A 240 19.82 37.03 32.69
C ILE A 240 20.90 37.22 33.76
N ASP A 241 20.94 36.32 34.75
CA ASP A 241 22.00 36.23 35.77
C ASP A 241 23.21 35.44 35.25
#